data_AF-A0A945DBI6-F1
#
_entry.id   AF-A0A945DBI6-F1
#
_cell.length_a   1.000
_cell.length_b   1.000
_cell.length_c   1.000
_cell.angle_alpha   90.00
_cell.angle_beta   90.00
_cell.angle_gamma   90.00
#
_symmetry.space_group_name_H-M   'P 1'
#
loop_
_entity.id
_entity.type
_entity.pdbx_description
1 polymer ?
#
loop_
_entity_poly.entity_id
_entity_poly.type
_entity_poly.pdbx_seq_one_letter_code
_entity_poly.pdbx_strand_id
1 'polypeptide(L)' 'MNKTYIVLLKNSYLLFFAKKPKKKGSYTNEVRLFETEDKTTCQDVRNWVEKKYKLPIIKEVADWE' A
#
# COMPACT_ATOMS: atom_id res chain seq x y z
N MET A 1 13.25 -8.55 -8.74
CA MET A 1 12.10 -8.86 -7.87
C MET A 1 11.02 -7.83 -8.15
N ASN A 2 9.85 -8.25 -8.63
CA ASN A 2 8.73 -7.36 -8.84
C ASN A 2 8.09 -7.03 -7.49
N LYS A 3 7.96 -5.73 -7.20
CA LYS A 3 7.25 -5.22 -6.03
C LYS A 3 5.97 -4.53 -6.50
N THR A 4 4.90 -4.72 -5.76
CA THR A 4 3.67 -3.97 -5.92
C THR A 4 3.55 -2.96 -4.79
N TYR A 5 3.20 -1.73 -5.14
CA TYR A 5 3.01 -0.64 -4.21
C TYR A 5 1.52 -0.39 -4.05
N ILE A 6 1.08 -0.22 -2.80
CA ILE A 6 -0.31 0.02 -2.44
C ILE A 6 -0.38 1.39 -1.78
N VAL A 7 -1.09 2.32 -2.39
CA VAL A 7 -1.40 3.62 -1.78
C VAL A 7 -2.76 3.51 -1.11
N LEU A 8 -2.78 3.69 0.21
CA LEU A 8 -4.00 3.79 1.01
C LEU A 8 -4.39 5.26 1.15
N LEU A 9 -5.52 5.62 0.57
CA LEU A 9 -6.11 6.95 0.68
C LEU A 9 -6.99 7.05 1.95
N LYS A 10 -7.23 8.28 2.43
CA LYS A 10 -8.08 8.58 3.61
C LYS A 10 -9.45 7.89 3.59
N ASN A 11 -10.04 7.78 2.41
CA ASN A 11 -11.38 7.21 2.20
C ASN A 11 -11.35 5.67 2.09
N SER A 12 -10.31 5.00 2.62
CA SER A 12 -10.09 3.55 2.54
C SER A 12 -9.99 2.99 1.11
N TYR A 13 -9.72 3.86 0.14
CA TYR A 13 -9.44 3.42 -1.23
C TYR A 13 -7.99 2.95 -1.34
N LEU A 14 -7.81 1.87 -2.09
CA LEU A 14 -6.51 1.29 -2.40
C LEU A 14 -6.19 1.51 -3.88
N LEU A 15 -5.00 2.05 -4.15
CA LEU A 15 -4.45 2.16 -5.50
C LEU A 15 -3.20 1.30 -5.61
N PHE A 16 -3.10 0.51 -6.69
CA PHE A 16 -1.98 -0.40 -6.92
C PHE A 16 -1.07 0.16 -8.01
N PHE A 17 0.24 0.08 -7.77
CA PHE A 17 1.26 0.54 -8.73
C PHE A 17 2.37 -0.50 -8.87
N ALA A 18 2.81 -0.75 -10.11
CA ALA A 18 3.95 -1.61 -10.40
C ALA A 18 5.32 -0.94 -10.12
N LYS A 19 5.32 0.37 -9.83
CA LYS A 19 6.51 1.18 -9.52
C LYS A 19 6.19 2.08 -8.33
N LYS A 20 7.20 2.42 -7.50
CA LYS A 20 7.03 3.32 -6.35
C LYS A 20 6.45 4.66 -6.85
N PRO A 21 5.21 5.02 -6.48
CA PRO A 21 4.63 6.29 -6.90
C PRO A 21 5.30 7.45 -6.15
N LYS A 22 5.35 8.64 -6.75
CA LYS A 22 5.75 9.87 -6.04
C LYS A 22 4.57 10.42 -5.25
N LYS A 23 4.83 11.03 -4.09
CA LYS A 23 3.79 11.69 -3.30
C LYS A 23 3.33 12.96 -4.03
N LYS A 24 2.18 12.90 -4.73
CA LYS A 24 1.58 14.11 -5.32
C LYS A 24 0.94 14.97 -4.22
N GLY A 25 1.13 16.30 -4.31
CA GLY A 25 0.75 17.26 -3.26
C GLY A 25 -0.73 17.31 -2.84
N SER A 26 -1.65 16.68 -3.58
CA SER A 26 -3.06 16.54 -3.18
C SER A 26 -3.33 15.33 -2.28
N TYR A 27 -2.36 14.44 -2.06
CA TYR A 27 -2.40 13.39 -1.04
C TYR A 27 -2.02 14.00 0.32
N THR A 28 -2.91 14.84 0.87
CA THR A 28 -2.82 15.43 2.21
C THR A 28 -2.47 14.38 3.26
N ASN A 29 -1.63 14.74 4.25
CA ASN A 29 -1.17 14.11 5.52
C ASN A 29 -1.66 12.73 6.04
N GLU A 30 -2.65 12.09 5.43
CA GLU A 30 -3.29 10.83 5.84
C GLU A 30 -3.18 9.74 4.77
N VAL A 31 -2.31 9.90 3.76
CA VAL A 31 -2.03 8.87 2.76
C VAL A 31 -0.82 8.05 3.16
N ARG A 32 -0.96 6.73 3.17
CA ARG A 32 0.11 5.79 3.50
C ARG A 32 0.50 4.96 2.27
N LEU A 33 1.80 4.74 2.11
CA LEU A 33 2.33 3.86 1.09
C LEU A 33 2.73 2.53 1.72
N PHE A 34 2.34 1.45 1.09
CA PHE A 34 2.78 0.10 1.44
C PHE A 34 3.45 -0.57 0.26
N GLU A 35 4.37 -1.49 0.53
CA GLU A 35 4.99 -2.36 -0.45
C GLU A 35 4.70 -3.83 -0.15
N THR A 36 4.59 -4.62 -1.20
CA THR A 36 4.37 -6.06 -1.12
C THR A 36 5.05 -6.79 -2.28
N GLU A 37 5.27 -8.09 -2.12
CA GLU A 37 5.92 -8.94 -3.12
C GLU A 37 4.91 -9.51 -4.13
N ASP A 38 5.40 -9.96 -5.29
CA ASP A 38 4.59 -10.49 -6.40
C ASP A 38 3.72 -11.71 -6.04
N LYS A 39 4.06 -12.40 -4.94
CA LYS A 39 3.31 -13.55 -4.42
C LYS A 39 2.07 -13.16 -3.58
N THR A 40 1.85 -11.87 -3.36
CA THR A 40 0.71 -11.39 -2.55
C THR A 40 -0.58 -11.51 -3.36
N THR A 41 -1.49 -12.33 -2.87
CA THR A 41 -2.77 -12.58 -3.53
C THR A 41 -3.80 -11.51 -3.20
N CYS A 42 -4.89 -11.44 -3.97
CA CYS A 42 -6.04 -10.61 -3.61
C CYS A 42 -6.62 -10.97 -2.23
N GLN A 43 -6.55 -12.26 -1.84
CA GLN A 43 -7.02 -12.72 -0.53
C GLN A 43 -6.13 -12.17 0.60
N ASP A 44 -4.82 -12.08 0.37
CA ASP A 44 -3.89 -11.48 1.34
C ASP A 44 -4.16 -10.00 1.56
N VAL A 45 -4.41 -9.26 0.48
CA VAL A 45 -4.79 -7.84 0.56
C VAL A 45 -6.12 -7.67 1.29
N ARG A 46 -7.11 -8.53 0.99
CA ARG A 46 -8.40 -8.53 1.70
C ARG A 46 -8.22 -8.78 3.18
N ASN A 47 -7.48 -9.84 3.55
CA ASN A 47 -7.17 -10.18 4.93
C ASN A 47 -6.43 -9.03 5.63
N TRP A 48 -5.54 -8.33 4.91
CA TRP A 48 -4.80 -7.17 5.43
C TRP A 48 -5.74 -6.02 5.76
N VAL A 49 -6.69 -5.69 4.89
CA VAL A 49 -7.72 -4.68 5.16
C VAL A 49 -8.62 -5.10 6.33
N GLU A 50 -9.16 -6.32 6.30
CA GLU A 50 -10.07 -6.83 7.34
C GLU A 50 -9.41 -6.85 8.73
N LYS A 51 -8.11 -7.16 8.80
CA LYS A 51 -7.33 -7.15 10.05
C LYS A 51 -6.78 -5.77 10.44
N LYS A 52 -7.29 -4.69 9.86
CA LYS A 52 -6.83 -3.30 10.10
C LYS A 52 -5.32 -3.14 9.86
N TYR A 53 -4.87 -3.62 8.71
CA TYR A 53 -3.50 -3.48 8.19
C TYR A 53 -2.43 -4.28 8.94
N LYS A 54 -2.83 -5.33 9.68
CA LYS A 54 -1.93 -6.21 10.46
C LYS A 54 -1.51 -7.46 9.69
N LEU A 55 -0.69 -7.32 8.65
CA LEU A 55 -0.15 -8.46 7.90
C LEU A 55 1.33 -8.23 7.52
N PRO A 56 2.29 -9.07 7.95
CA PRO A 56 3.74 -8.81 7.80
C PRO A 56 4.25 -8.74 6.36
N ILE A 57 3.49 -9.30 5.41
CA ILE A 57 3.83 -9.36 3.98
C ILE A 57 3.55 -8.03 3.24
N ILE A 58 2.78 -7.13 3.85
CA ILE A 58 2.51 -5.78 3.34
C ILE A 58 3.12 -4.81 4.35
N LYS A 59 4.18 -4.12 3.94
CA LYS A 59 4.97 -3.26 4.83
C LYS A 59 4.78 -1.80 4.48
N GLU A 60 4.66 -0.95 5.49
CA GLU A 60 4.57 0.50 5.28
C GLU A 60 5.94 1.04 4.83
N VAL A 61 5.93 1.90 3.81
CA VAL A 61 7.10 2.59 3.27
C VAL A 61 7.14 3.98 3.90
N ALA A 62 7.93 4.14 4.96
CA ALA A 62 8.04 5.41 5.70
C ALA A 62 8.77 6.50 4.89
N ASP A 63 9.73 6.10 4.06
CA ASP A 63 10.49 6.97 3.17
C ASP A 63 9.69 7.22 1.87
N TRP A 64 8.63 8.01 1.95
CA TRP A 64 7.79 8.35 0.81
C TRP A 64 7.75 9.86 0.57
N GLU A 65 8.64 10.31 -0.30
CA GLU A 65 8.74 11.68 -0.82
C GLU A 65 7.89 11.95 -2.06
#